data_AF-A0A946X8R4-F1
#
_entry.id   AF-A0A946X8R4-F1
#
_cell.length_a   1.000
_cell.length_b   1.000
_cell.length_c   1.000
_cell.angle_alpha   90.00
_cell.angle_beta   90.00
_cell.angle_gamma   90.00
#
_symmetry.space_group_name_H-M   'P 1'
#
loop_
_entity.id
_entity.type
_entity.pdbx_description
1 polymer ?
#
loop_
_entity_poly.entity_id
_entity_poly.type
_entity_poly.pdbx_seq_one_letter_code
_entity_poly.pdbx_strand_id
1 'polypeptide(L)' 'MDSLSMEKAMIKNMINRTGKSIDDWIIITKEQKDMKHNQLVNFLKKKYSITHGYANLIVRKSK' A
#
# COMPACT_ATOMS: atom_id res chain seq x y z
N MET A 1 9.26 -6.41 19.53
CA MET A 1 8.32 -5.38 19.02
C MET A 1 7.44 -6.07 17.99
N ASP A 2 6.17 -6.36 18.32
CA ASP A 2 5.33 -7.19 17.47
C ASP A 2 5.04 -6.51 16.13
N SER A 3 5.36 -7.18 15.02
CA SER A 3 5.09 -6.71 13.65
C SER A 3 3.61 -6.39 13.42
N LEU A 4 2.72 -7.05 14.18
CA LEU A 4 1.27 -6.77 14.22
C LEU A 4 0.94 -5.37 14.74
N SER A 5 1.74 -4.82 15.67
CA SER A 5 1.54 -3.48 16.22
C SER A 5 1.93 -2.39 15.20
N MET A 6 3.04 -2.58 14.49
CA MET A 6 3.49 -1.65 13.46
C MET A 6 2.54 -1.61 12.26
N GLU A 7 2.04 -2.75 11.79
CA GLU A 7 1.06 -2.79 10.70
C GLU A 7 -0.21 -2.00 11.07
N LYS A 8 -0.76 -2.22 12.27
CA LYS A 8 -1.95 -1.49 12.76
C LYS A 8 -1.70 0.02 12.82
N ALA A 9 -0.52 0.43 13.30
CA ALA A 9 -0.14 1.84 13.34
C ALA A 9 -0.02 2.46 11.93
N MET A 10 0.51 1.72 10.96
CA MET A 10 0.59 2.18 9.56
C MET A 10 -0.81 2.33 8.95
N ILE A 11 -1.69 1.34 9.12
CA ILE A 11 -3.07 1.39 8.59
C ILE A 11 -3.83 2.58 9.20
N LYS A 12 -3.72 2.81 10.51
CA LYS A 12 -4.35 3.95 11.19
C LYS A 12 -3.89 5.30 10.63
N ASN A 13 -2.61 5.43 10.29
CA ASN A 13 -2.04 6.68 9.77
C ASN A 13 -2.09 6.78 8.24
N MET A 14 -2.65 5.79 7.55
CA MET A 14 -2.53 5.65 6.11
C MET A 14 -3.22 6.78 5.34
N ILE A 15 -4.43 7.16 5.75
CA ILE A 15 -5.17 8.28 5.15
C ILE A 15 -4.34 9.57 5.24
N ASN A 16 -3.73 9.83 6.40
CA ASN A 16 -2.91 11.04 6.61
C ASN A 16 -1.60 11.02 5.82
N ARG A 17 -1.03 9.83 5.56
CA ARG A 17 0.29 9.68 4.90
C ARG A 17 0.21 9.47 3.40
N THR A 18 -0.89 8.90 2.91
CA THR A 18 -1.06 8.49 1.50
C THR A 18 -2.31 9.10 0.85
N GLY A 19 -3.18 9.75 1.61
CA GLY A 19 -4.40 10.39 1.12
C GLY A 19 -5.59 9.45 0.90
N LYS A 20 -5.44 8.14 1.12
CA LYS A 20 -6.52 7.14 0.95
C LYS A 20 -6.45 6.04 2.02
N SER A 21 -7.56 5.34 2.21
CA SER A 21 -7.62 4.17 3.09
C SER A 21 -6.90 2.97 2.48
N ILE A 22 -6.63 1.95 3.29
CA ILE A 22 -6.05 0.69 2.78
C ILE A 22 -6.96 0.02 1.75
N ASP A 23 -8.28 0.09 1.96
CA ASP A 23 -9.27 -0.54 1.07
C ASP A 23 -9.32 0.15 -0.30
N ASP A 24 -9.27 1.48 -0.33
CA ASP A 24 -9.17 2.25 -1.58
C ASP A 24 -7.91 1.88 -2.37
N TRP A 25 -6.78 1.74 -1.68
CA TRP A 25 -5.53 1.34 -2.31
C TRP A 25 -5.57 -0.08 -2.84
N ILE A 26 -6.21 -1.01 -2.13
CA ILE A 26 -6.43 -2.38 -2.59
C ILE A 26 -7.28 -2.40 -3.86
N ILE A 27 -8.30 -1.54 -3.97
CA ILE A 27 -9.10 -1.41 -5.20
C ILE A 27 -8.21 -0.94 -6.35
N ILE A 28 -7.43 0.13 -6.15
CA ILE A 28 -6.51 0.66 -7.17
C ILE A 28 -5.49 -0.39 -7.62
N THR A 29 -4.93 -1.19 -6.71
CA THR A 29 -3.97 -2.23 -7.10
C THR A 29 -4.63 -3.41 -7.79
N LYS A 30 -5.86 -3.78 -7.43
CA LYS A 30 -6.63 -4.84 -8.09
C LYS A 30 -7.03 -4.47 -9.53
N GLU A 31 -7.22 -3.20 -9.83
CA GLU A 31 -7.41 -2.73 -11.21
C GLU A 31 -6.18 -2.98 -12.09
N GLN A 32 -4.98 -3.03 -11.49
CA GLN A 32 -3.71 -3.30 -12.17
C GLN A 32 -3.37 -4.81 -12.17
N LYS A 33 -4.34 -5.66 -12.54
CA LYS A 33 -4.26 -7.13 -12.46
C LYS A 33 -3.07 -7.77 -13.18
N ASP A 34 -2.50 -7.10 -14.18
CA ASP A 34 -1.39 -7.61 -14.99
C ASP A 34 -0.01 -7.27 -14.40
N MET A 35 0.06 -6.44 -13.35
CA MET A 35 1.31 -6.02 -12.73
C MET A 35 1.78 -7.01 -11.65
N LYS A 36 3.05 -7.43 -11.74
CA LYS A 36 3.70 -8.21 -10.67
C LYS A 36 3.87 -7.36 -9.41
N HIS A 37 4.09 -8.02 -8.26
CA HIS A 37 4.26 -7.36 -6.95
C HIS A 37 5.24 -6.16 -6.98
N ASN A 38 6.46 -6.37 -7.50
CA ASN A 38 7.46 -5.30 -7.58
C ASN A 38 7.06 -4.16 -8.55
N GLN A 39 6.28 -4.47 -9.59
CA GLN A 39 5.75 -3.46 -10.52
C GLN A 39 4.66 -2.62 -9.83
N LEU A 40 3.76 -3.24 -9.05
CA LEU A 40 2.78 -2.54 -8.24
C LEU A 40 3.44 -1.63 -7.20
N VAL A 41 4.45 -2.11 -6.48
CA VAL A 41 5.20 -1.29 -5.51
C VAL A 41 5.83 -0.08 -6.19
N ASN A 42 6.45 -0.27 -7.36
CA ASN A 42 7.05 0.83 -8.12
C ASN A 42 6.00 1.77 -8.72
N PHE A 43 4.85 1.25 -9.15
CA PHE A 43 3.71 2.04 -9.63
C PHE A 43 3.20 2.97 -8.53
N LEU A 44 2.97 2.46 -7.32
CA LEU A 44 2.54 3.25 -6.17
C LEU A 44 3.56 4.33 -5.80
N LYS A 45 4.85 3.99 -5.81
CA LYS A 45 5.94 4.94 -5.55
C LYS A 45 6.03 6.04 -6.60
N LYS A 46 5.93 5.69 -7.89
CA LYS A 46 6.13 6.66 -8.99
C LYS A 46 4.90 7.49 -9.28
N LYS A 47 3.71 6.90 -9.25
CA LYS A 47 2.45 7.57 -9.63
C LYS A 47 1.84 8.33 -8.46
N TYR A 48 1.99 7.82 -7.24
CA TYR A 48 1.33 8.37 -6.04
C TYR A 48 2.31 8.83 -4.97
N SER A 49 3.62 8.84 -5.25
CA SER A 49 4.68 9.23 -4.30
C SER A 49 4.62 8.52 -2.94
N ILE A 50 4.08 7.29 -2.92
CA ILE A 50 3.96 6.49 -1.70
C ILE A 50 5.35 5.94 -1.32
N THR A 51 5.71 6.00 -0.03
CA THR A 51 6.99 5.45 0.43
C THR A 51 7.00 3.91 0.37
N HIS A 52 8.21 3.32 0.34
CA HIS A 52 8.38 1.88 0.16
C HIS A 52 7.61 1.04 1.19
N GLY A 53 7.58 1.46 2.46
CA GLY A 53 6.86 0.76 3.52
C GLY A 53 5.34 0.67 3.26
N TYR A 54 4.71 1.81 2.92
CA TYR A 54 3.28 1.83 2.59
C TYR A 54 2.98 1.10 1.28
N ALA A 55 3.82 1.28 0.25
CA ALA A 55 3.64 0.58 -1.02
C ALA A 55 3.71 -0.94 -0.84
N ASN A 56 4.68 -1.45 -0.08
CA ASN A 56 4.76 -2.88 0.23
C ASN A 56 3.55 -3.37 1.04
N LEU A 57 3.11 -2.60 2.03
CA LEU A 57 1.94 -2.94 2.83
C LEU A 57 0.69 -3.08 1.95
N ILE A 58 0.43 -2.10 1.09
CA ILE A 58 -0.71 -2.10 0.15
C ILE A 58 -0.70 -3.36 -0.70
N VAL A 59 0.42 -3.62 -1.39
CA VAL A 59 0.50 -4.73 -2.36
C VAL A 59 0.43 -6.09 -1.65
N ARG A 60 0.92 -6.19 -0.41
CA ARG A 60 0.76 -7.41 0.40
C ARG A 60 -0.69 -7.64 0.81
N LYS A 61 -1.45 -6.58 1.11
CA LYS A 61 -2.86 -6.66 1.53
C LYS A 61 -3.84 -6.82 0.37
N SER A 62 -3.40 -6.56 -0.87
CA SER A 62 -4.22 -6.73 -2.07
C SER A 62 -4.19 -8.13 -2.69
N LYS A 63 -3.32 -9.02 -2.18
CA LYS A 63 -3.36 -10.46 -2.45
C LYS A 63 -4.31 -11.14 -1.48
#